data_AF-A0A968A800-F1
#
_entry.id   AF-A0A968A800-F1
#
_cell.length_a   1.000
_cell.length_b   1.000
_cell.length_c   1.000
_cell.angle_alpha   90.00
_cell.angle_beta   90.00
_cell.angle_gamma   90.00
#
_symmetry.space_group_name_H-M   'P 1'
#
loop_
_entity.id
_entity.type
_entity.pdbx_description
1 polymer ?
#
loop_
_entity_poly.entity_id
_entity_poly.type
_entity_poly.pdbx_seq_one_letter_code
_entity_poly.pdbx_strand_id
1 'polypeptide(L)'
;MRELTYTDAAREGLAEEMARDPMIFVVGEGIGSRGGNFNTTVGLHAIYGDMRLRDTPISERGFTGLCTGAAVLGARPVVDFMFLDFELDALGEIINQTSRLRWMSN
;
A
#
# COMPACT_ATOMS: atom_id res chain seq x y z
N MET A 1 1.84 -24.68 -17.54
CA MET A 1 2.00 -23.72 -16.43
C MET A 1 1.72 -22.34 -17.00
N ARG A 2 1.00 -21.44 -16.31
CA ARG A 2 0.78 -20.07 -16.79
C ARG A 2 2.04 -19.24 -16.55
N GLU A 3 2.48 -18.48 -17.54
CA GLU A 3 3.62 -17.56 -17.42
C GLU A 3 3.13 -16.13 -17.14
N LEU A 4 3.76 -15.46 -16.18
CA LEU A 4 3.45 -14.10 -15.76
C LEU A 4 4.74 -13.32 -15.50
N THR A 5 4.70 -11.99 -15.67
CA THR A 5 5.74 -11.11 -15.14
C THR A 5 5.65 -11.03 -13.61
N TYR A 6 6.73 -10.62 -12.93
CA TYR A 6 6.70 -10.40 -11.47
C TYR A 6 5.63 -9.38 -11.07
N THR A 7 5.51 -8.28 -11.82
CA THR A 7 4.48 -7.27 -11.57
C THR A 7 3.08 -7.82 -11.74
N ASP A 8 2.81 -8.60 -12.79
CA ASP A 8 1.49 -9.19 -12.99
C ASP A 8 1.14 -10.20 -11.90
N ALA A 9 2.11 -11.01 -11.46
CA ALA A 9 1.91 -11.95 -10.36
C ALA A 9 1.63 -11.24 -9.03
N ALA A 10 2.38 -10.17 -8.72
CA ALA A 10 2.14 -9.36 -7.51
C ALA A 10 0.78 -8.65 -7.55
N ARG A 11 0.42 -8.05 -8.69
CA ARG A 11 -0.87 -7.40 -8.89
C ARG A 11 -2.03 -8.39 -8.79
N GLU A 12 -1.88 -9.59 -9.34
CA GLU A 12 -2.90 -10.64 -9.23
C GLU A 12 -3.11 -11.06 -7.78
N GLY A 13 -2.04 -11.32 -7.03
CA GLY A 13 -2.16 -11.62 -5.59
C GLY A 13 -2.82 -10.49 -4.80
N LEU A 14 -2.45 -9.24 -5.08
CA LEU A 14 -3.10 -8.08 -4.48
C LEU A 14 -4.60 -8.03 -4.81
N ALA A 15 -4.98 -8.24 -6.07
CA ALA A 15 -6.37 -8.22 -6.50
C ALA A 15 -7.21 -9.32 -5.82
N GLU A 16 -6.66 -10.53 -5.72
CA GLU A 16 -7.32 -11.66 -5.04
C GLU A 16 -7.58 -11.34 -3.56
N GLU A 17 -6.57 -10.82 -2.86
CA GLU A 17 -6.71 -10.47 -1.44
C GLU A 17 -7.65 -9.27 -1.24
N MET A 18 -7.59 -8.26 -2.10
CA MET A 18 -8.52 -7.12 -2.05
C MET A 18 -9.97 -7.52 -2.30
N ALA A 19 -10.22 -8.54 -3.14
CA ALA A 19 -11.55 -9.11 -3.34
C ALA A 19 -12.07 -9.86 -2.11
N ARG A 20 -11.16 -10.52 -1.36
CA ARG A 20 -11.50 -11.28 -0.15
C ARG A 20 -11.70 -10.40 1.08
N ASP A 21 -10.86 -9.37 1.23
CA ASP A 21 -10.82 -8.56 2.44
C ASP A 21 -11.15 -7.08 2.13
N PRO A 22 -12.32 -6.58 2.59
CA PRO A 22 -12.70 -5.19 2.37
C PRO A 22 -11.83 -4.17 3.11
N MET A 23 -11.03 -4.61 4.09
CA MET A 23 -10.14 -3.77 4.89
C MET A 23 -8.80 -3.48 4.21
N ILE A 24 -8.47 -4.17 3.10
CA ILE A 24 -7.21 -3.95 2.37
C ILE A 24 -7.34 -2.77 1.42
N PHE A 25 -6.60 -1.69 1.63
CA PHE A 25 -6.50 -0.59 0.68
C PHE A 25 -5.04 -0.30 0.37
N VAL A 26 -4.78 0.25 -0.82
CA VAL A 26 -3.44 0.62 -1.26
C VAL A 26 -3.29 2.13 -1.21
N VAL A 27 -2.15 2.60 -0.72
CA VAL A 27 -1.74 4.01 -0.79
C VAL A 27 -0.38 4.14 -1.45
N GLY A 28 -0.16 5.27 -2.08
CA GLY A 28 1.11 5.58 -2.71
C GLY A 28 0.96 6.70 -3.74
N GLU A 29 2.06 6.99 -4.42
CA GLU A 29 2.12 8.09 -5.36
C GLU A 29 1.77 7.63 -6.78
N GLY A 30 0.57 8.02 -7.25
CA GLY A 30 0.09 7.65 -8.58
C GLY A 30 -0.42 6.21 -8.68
N ILE A 31 -0.77 5.57 -7.55
CA ILE A 31 -1.32 4.20 -7.50
C ILE A 31 -2.82 4.12 -7.75
N GLY A 32 -3.51 5.26 -7.79
CA GLY A 32 -4.94 5.36 -8.05
C GLY A 32 -5.25 5.11 -9.53
N SER A 33 -5.94 6.06 -10.17
CA SER A 33 -6.37 5.93 -11.56
C SER A 33 -5.23 5.65 -12.55
N ARG A 34 -4.01 6.11 -12.27
CA ARG A 34 -2.82 5.89 -13.10
C ARG A 34 -2.30 4.44 -13.03
N GLY A 35 -2.50 3.73 -11.91
CA GLY A 35 -2.08 2.33 -11.76
C GLY A 35 -0.62 2.11 -11.33
N GLY A 36 0.04 3.14 -10.79
CA GLY A 36 1.43 3.11 -10.37
C GLY A 36 2.43 3.39 -11.49
N ASN A 37 3.67 3.72 -11.13
CA ASN A 37 4.73 3.98 -12.11
C ASN A 37 5.16 2.72 -12.88
N PHE A 38 4.95 1.55 -12.29
CA PHE A 38 5.34 0.25 -12.84
C PHE A 38 4.15 -0.66 -13.12
N ASN A 39 2.93 -0.10 -13.26
CA ASN A 39 1.69 -0.86 -13.46
C ASN A 39 1.35 -1.83 -12.32
N THR A 40 1.79 -1.51 -11.09
CA THR A 40 1.58 -2.34 -9.88
C THR A 40 0.12 -2.44 -9.48
N THR A 41 -0.70 -1.42 -9.77
CA THR A 41 -2.12 -1.36 -9.42
C THR A 41 -3.04 -1.09 -10.62
N VAL A 42 -2.52 -1.18 -11.85
CA VAL A 42 -3.29 -0.87 -13.07
C VAL A 42 -4.61 -1.66 -13.13
N GLY A 43 -5.70 -0.96 -13.44
CA GLY A 43 -7.05 -1.52 -13.51
C GLY A 43 -7.75 -1.74 -12.16
N LEU A 44 -7.03 -1.81 -11.04
CA LEU A 44 -7.65 -2.03 -9.72
C LEU A 44 -8.48 -0.83 -9.26
N HIS A 45 -8.06 0.39 -9.60
CA HIS A 45 -8.81 1.60 -9.28
C HIS A 45 -10.22 1.60 -9.90
N ALA A 46 -10.37 1.13 -11.14
CA ALA A 46 -11.67 1.02 -11.80
C ALA A 46 -12.61 0.00 -11.12
N ILE A 47 -12.04 -0.99 -10.41
CA ILE A 47 -12.81 -2.02 -9.69
C ILE A 47 -13.20 -1.54 -8.30
N TYR A 48 -12.27 -0.93 -7.55
CA TYR A 48 -12.44 -0.67 -6.12
C TYR A 48 -12.56 0.81 -5.72
N GLY A 49 -12.23 1.73 -6.62
CA GLY A 49 -12.37 3.19 -6.43
C GLY A 49 -11.39 3.83 -5.45
N ASP A 50 -11.59 5.14 -5.23
CA ASP A 50 -10.67 6.06 -4.51
C ASP A 50 -10.45 5.73 -3.02
N MET A 51 -11.34 4.94 -2.43
CA MET A 51 -11.22 4.54 -1.02
C MET A 51 -10.34 3.32 -0.85
N ARG A 52 -10.12 2.54 -1.92
CA ARG A 52 -9.34 1.30 -1.90
C ARG A 52 -8.02 1.43 -2.66
N LEU A 53 -7.93 2.32 -3.64
CA LEU A 53 -6.69 2.71 -4.34
C LEU A 53 -6.55 4.23 -4.24
N ARG A 54 -5.74 4.71 -3.29
CA ARG A 54 -5.70 6.12 -2.90
C ARG A 54 -4.36 6.77 -3.21
N ASP A 55 -4.39 7.73 -4.13
CA ASP A 55 -3.23 8.59 -4.39
C ASP A 55 -2.94 9.47 -3.17
N THR A 56 -1.64 9.62 -2.87
CA THR A 56 -1.14 10.46 -1.77
C THR A 56 -0.32 11.63 -2.31
N PRO A 57 -0.17 12.71 -1.53
CA PRO A 57 0.93 13.65 -1.73
C PRO A 57 2.29 12.93 -1.65
N ILE A 58 3.32 13.56 -2.21
CA ILE A 58 4.71 13.09 -2.11
C ILE A 58 5.21 13.33 -0.68
N SER A 59 4.98 12.35 0.18
CA SER A 59 5.30 12.39 1.61
C SER A 59 5.28 10.96 2.17
N GLU A 60 6.38 10.26 1.96
CA GLU A 60 6.62 8.87 2.34
C GLU A 60 6.34 8.61 3.81
N ARG A 61 6.93 9.44 4.67
CA ARG A 61 6.66 9.38 6.10
C ARG A 61 5.20 9.63 6.44
N GLY A 62 4.56 10.58 5.75
CA GLY A 62 3.17 10.98 5.99
C GLY A 62 2.18 9.85 5.74
N PHE A 63 2.22 9.24 4.55
CA PHE A 63 1.30 8.15 4.23
C PHE A 63 1.62 6.85 4.99
N THR A 64 2.89 6.64 5.37
CA THR A 64 3.29 5.50 6.22
C THR A 64 2.72 5.64 7.64
N GLY A 65 2.77 6.84 8.23
CA GLY A 65 2.19 7.12 9.54
C GLY A 65 0.67 7.01 9.51
N LEU A 66 0.04 7.52 8.46
CA LEU A 66 -1.41 7.34 8.22
C LEU A 66 -1.78 5.86 8.18
N CYS A 67 -1.03 5.04 7.44
CA CYS A 67 -1.28 3.60 7.35
C CYS A 67 -1.09 2.89 8.68
N THR A 68 -0.08 3.30 9.45
CA THR A 68 0.12 2.78 10.82
C THR A 68 -1.11 3.05 11.68
N GLY A 69 -1.63 4.29 11.68
CA GLY A 69 -2.85 4.63 12.41
C GLY A 69 -4.09 3.89 11.89
N ALA A 70 -4.25 3.74 10.58
CA ALA A 70 -5.35 2.99 9.99
C ALA A 70 -5.31 1.50 10.38
N ALA A 71 -4.11 0.91 10.44
CA ALA A 71 -3.92 -0.48 10.85
C ALA A 71 -4.30 -0.70 12.32
N VAL A 72 -4.02 0.27 13.20
CA VAL A 72 -4.47 0.24 14.61
C VAL A 72 -5.99 0.17 14.73
N LEU A 73 -6.70 0.84 13.82
CA LEU A 73 -8.17 0.83 13.77
C LEU A 73 -8.75 -0.41 13.06
N GLY A 74 -7.91 -1.38 12.69
CA GLY A 74 -8.33 -2.65 12.09
C GLY A 74 -8.30 -2.68 10.56
N ALA A 75 -7.84 -1.60 9.90
CA ALA A 75 -7.62 -1.64 8.45
C ALA A 75 -6.35 -2.44 8.09
N ARG A 76 -6.19 -2.78 6.81
CA ARG A 76 -5.06 -3.57 6.31
C ARG A 76 -4.36 -2.84 5.15
N PRO A 77 -3.74 -1.68 5.41
CA PRO A 77 -3.11 -0.89 4.35
C PRO A 77 -1.93 -1.61 3.70
N VAL A 78 -1.80 -1.42 2.40
CA VAL A 78 -0.62 -1.76 1.59
C VAL A 78 0.00 -0.44 1.13
N VAL A 79 1.27 -0.22 1.46
CA VAL A 79 2.01 0.97 1.06
C VAL A 79 2.86 0.64 -0.16
N ASP A 80 2.67 1.39 -1.25
CA ASP A 80 3.48 1.32 -2.47
C ASP A 80 4.45 2.51 -2.47
N PHE A 81 5.72 2.22 -2.19
CA PHE A 81 6.81 3.17 -2.41
C PHE A 81 7.23 3.12 -3.86
N MET A 82 7.27 4.29 -4.51
CA MET A 82 7.63 4.41 -5.92
C MET A 82 9.01 3.79 -6.22
N PHE A 83 10.00 4.10 -5.39
CA PHE A 83 11.34 3.52 -5.40
C PHE A 83 11.75 3.22 -3.97
N LEU A 84 12.52 2.16 -3.79
CA LEU A 84 13.01 1.76 -2.47
C LEU A 84 13.84 2.87 -1.82
N ASP A 85 14.58 3.64 -2.61
CA ASP A 85 15.42 4.77 -2.16
C ASP A 85 14.63 5.82 -1.35
N PHE A 86 13.33 5.96 -1.59
CA PHE A 86 12.49 6.94 -0.92
C PHE A 86 11.95 6.45 0.43
N GLU A 87 12.05 5.14 0.72
CA GLU A 87 11.67 4.60 2.04
C GLU A 87 12.48 5.24 3.18
N LEU A 88 13.67 5.77 2.86
CA LEU A 88 14.56 6.45 3.79
C LEU A 88 13.88 7.61 4.54
N ASP A 89 12.94 8.32 3.91
CA ASP A 89 12.15 9.37 4.57
C ASP A 89 11.17 8.79 5.60
N ALA A 90 10.60 7.60 5.31
CA ALA A 90 9.64 6.92 6.17
C ALA A 90 10.27 6.00 7.24
N LEU A 91 11.58 5.72 7.18
CA LEU A 91 12.24 4.77 8.09
C LEU A 91 12.00 5.05 9.57
N GLY A 92 11.96 6.33 9.96
CA GLY A 92 11.66 6.71 11.33
C GLY A 92 10.28 6.24 11.81
N GLU A 93 9.28 6.29 10.91
CA GLU A 93 7.91 5.83 11.15
C GLU A 93 7.85 4.30 11.19
N ILE A 94 8.46 3.63 10.20
CA ILE A 94 8.50 2.16 10.10
C ILE A 94 9.17 1.54 11.33
N ILE A 95 10.37 2.01 11.67
CA ILE A 95 11.22 1.39 12.70
C ILE A 95 10.76 1.77 14.10
N ASN A 96 10.42 3.04 14.35
CA ASN A 96 10.14 3.46 15.72
C ASN A 96 8.66 3.38 16.08
N GLN A 97 7.75 3.50 15.10
CA GLN A 97 6.30 3.47 15.33
C GLN A 97 5.73 2.12 14.91
N THR A 98 5.64 1.85 13.60
CA THR A 98 4.88 0.72 13.04
C THR A 98 5.34 -0.63 13.58
N SER A 99 6.65 -0.90 13.52
CA SER A 99 7.20 -2.21 13.90
C SER A 99 7.14 -2.50 15.41
N ARG A 100 7.11 -1.44 16.25
CA ARG A 100 7.16 -1.57 17.71
C ARG A 100 5.80 -1.48 18.37
N LEU A 101 4.79 -1.02 17.65
CA LEU A 101 3.51 -0.64 18.22
C LEU A 101 2.89 -1.78 19.04
N ARG A 102 2.81 -2.99 18.48
CA ARG A 102 2.28 -4.18 19.17
C ARG A 102 3.04 -4.46 20.47
N TRP A 103 4.38 -4.45 20.42
CA TRP A 103 5.21 -4.70 21.60
C TRP A 103 5.03 -3.64 22.68
N MET A 104 4.89 -2.38 22.30
CA MET A 104 4.71 -1.27 23.23
C MET A 104 3.30 -1.20 23.84
N SER A 105 2.29 -1.81 23.19
CA SER A 105 0.89 -1.74 23.59
C SER A 105 0.31 -3.01 24.25
N ASN A 106 1.11 -4.07 24.41
CA ASN A 106 0.77 -5.45 24.84
C ASN A 106 0.25 -6.38 23.72
#